data_AF-A0A7C2C8K7-F1
#
_entry.id   AF-A0A7C2C8K7-F1
#
_cell.length_a   1.000
_cell.length_b   1.000
_cell.length_c   1.000
_cell.angle_alpha   90.00
_cell.angle_beta   90.00
_cell.angle_gamma   90.00
#
_symmetry.space_group_name_H-M   'P 1'
#
loop_
_entity.id
_entity.type
_entity.pdbx_description
1 polymer ?
#
loop_
_entity_poly.entity_id
_entity_poly.type
_entity_poly.pdbx_seq_one_letter_code
_entity_poly.pdbx_strand_id
1 'polypeptide(L)' 'EVFTGTPGRYVPVRETVRGFKEILEGKWDHLPEAAFYMVGTIEEAAEKGERLLAAAR' A
#
# COMPACT_ATOMS: atom_id res chain seq x y z
N GLU A 1 13.49 1.61 -10.31
CA GLU A 1 13.39 1.97 -11.74
C GLU A 1 14.21 1.04 -12.63
N VAL A 2 15.55 1.08 -12.63
CA VAL A 2 16.35 0.26 -13.57
C VAL A 2 16.36 -1.24 -13.24
N PHE A 3 16.27 -1.61 -11.95
CA PHE A 3 16.31 -3.01 -11.51
C PHE A 3 14.92 -3.62 -11.36
N THR A 4 14.01 -2.91 -10.70
CA THR A 4 12.65 -3.40 -10.39
C THR A 4 11.60 -2.95 -11.40
N GLY A 5 11.91 -2.02 -12.31
CA GLY A 5 10.92 -1.37 -13.19
C GLY A 5 9.95 -0.43 -12.47
N THR A 6 9.88 -0.47 -11.13
CA THR A 6 8.93 0.33 -10.34
C THR A 6 9.48 1.74 -10.08
N PRO A 7 8.67 2.80 -10.30
CA PRO A 7 9.04 4.16 -9.94
C PRO A 7 9.21 4.31 -8.43
N GLY A 8 10.21 5.10 -8.03
CA GLY A 8 10.40 5.43 -6.62
C GLY A 8 9.29 6.36 -6.11
N ARG A 9 8.94 6.23 -4.83
CA ARG A 9 8.01 7.14 -4.16
C ARG A 9 8.66 7.79 -2.96
N TYR A 10 8.58 9.11 -2.89
CA TYR A 10 8.92 9.85 -1.68
C TYR A 10 7.66 10.03 -0.84
N VAL A 11 7.71 9.56 0.40
CA VAL A 11 6.58 9.62 1.33
C VAL A 11 6.96 10.56 2.48
N PRO A 12 6.20 11.64 2.71
CA PRO A 12 6.44 12.51 3.86
C PRO A 12 6.25 11.76 5.17
N VAL A 13 7.06 12.08 6.19
CA VAL A 13 7.03 11.42 7.51
C VAL A 13 5.62 11.39 8.12
N ARG A 14 4.85 12.48 7.97
CA ARG A 14 3.46 12.55 8.47
C ARG A 14 2.57 11.47 7.86
N GLU A 15 2.76 11.14 6.59
CA GLU A 15 1.98 10.14 5.87
C GLU A 15 2.42 8.74 6.27
N THR A 16 3.73 8.53 6.47
CA THR A 16 4.26 7.27 7.00
C THR A 16 3.66 6.96 8.37
N VAL A 17 3.73 7.91 9.31
CA VAL A 17 3.20 7.69 10.67
C VAL A 17 1.69 7.44 10.64
N ARG A 18 0.94 8.17 9.82
CA ARG A 18 -0.51 7.96 9.63
C ARG A 18 -0.80 6.56 9.10
N GLY A 19 -0.16 6.16 8.00
CA GLY A 19 -0.39 4.86 7.36
C GLY A 19 -0.10 3.69 8.29
N PHE A 20 1.05 3.70 8.97
CA PHE A 20 1.40 2.65 9.93
C PHE A 20 0.43 2.60 11.13
N LYS A 21 -0.02 3.76 11.62
CA LYS A 21 -1.03 3.81 12.69
C LYS A 21 -2.35 3.16 12.23
N GLU A 22 -2.81 3.47 11.03
CA GLU A 22 -4.06 2.91 10.51
C GLU A 22 -3.97 1.39 10.28
N ILE A 23 -2.80 0.88 9.86
CA ILE A 23 -2.53 -0.57 9.79
C ILE A 23 -2.65 -1.20 11.19
N LEU A 24 -2.02 -0.60 12.20
CA LEU A 24 -2.09 -1.11 13.58
C LEU A 24 -3.51 -1.04 14.18
N GLU A 25 -4.32 -0.09 13.72
CA GLU A 25 -5.74 0.03 14.09
C GLU A 25 -6.64 -0.98 13.37
N GLY A 26 -6.10 -1.80 12.46
CA GLY A 26 -6.85 -2.82 11.72
C GLY A 26 -7.75 -2.28 10.61
N LYS A 27 -7.59 -1.01 10.21
CA LYS A 27 -8.45 -0.37 9.19
C LYS A 27 -8.33 -1.04 7.81
N TRP A 28 -7.20 -1.67 7.54
CA TRP A 28 -6.83 -2.20 6.23
C TRP A 28 -6.77 -3.74 6.20
N ASP A 29 -7.30 -4.43 7.22
CA ASP A 29 -7.25 -5.90 7.37
C ASP A 29 -8.04 -6.65 6.29
N HIS A 30 -8.91 -5.95 5.55
CA HIS A 30 -9.67 -6.50 4.43
C HIS A 30 -8.85 -6.60 3.14
N LEU A 31 -7.67 -5.98 3.07
CA LEU A 31 -6.82 -5.99 1.89
C LEU A 31 -5.87 -7.20 1.90
N PRO A 32 -5.57 -7.81 0.74
CA PRO A 32 -4.57 -8.86 0.63
C PRO A 32 -3.18 -8.36 1.04
N GLU A 33 -2.34 -9.21 1.63
CA GLU A 33 -0.99 -8.81 2.09
C GLU A 33 -0.11 -8.30 0.93
N ALA A 34 -0.32 -8.84 -0.27
CA ALA A 34 0.37 -8.41 -1.48
C ALA A 34 0.11 -6.93 -1.85
N ALA A 35 -0.95 -6.33 -1.32
CA ALA A 35 -1.29 -4.91 -1.51
C ALA A 35 -0.24 -3.98 -0.88
N PHE A 36 0.41 -4.40 0.20
CA PHE A 36 1.38 -3.57 0.94
C PHE A 36 2.81 -3.67 0.39
N TYR A 37 3.04 -4.51 -0.62
CA TYR A 37 4.36 -4.70 -1.20
C TYR A 37 4.68 -3.64 -2.27
N MET A 38 5.84 -2.98 -2.13
CA MET A 38 6.40 -2.02 -3.10
C MET A 38 5.45 -0.87 -3.44
N VAL A 39 4.83 -0.29 -2.41
CA VAL A 39 3.96 0.89 -2.48
C VAL A 39 4.55 2.03 -1.64
N GLY A 40 4.18 3.26 -1.96
CA GLY A 40 4.59 4.44 -1.20
C GLY A 40 3.65 4.72 -0.04
N THR A 41 2.47 5.29 -0.33
CA THR A 41 1.49 5.66 0.70
C THR A 41 0.50 4.54 0.98
N ILE A 42 -0.25 4.68 2.08
CA ILE A 42 -1.28 3.71 2.44
C ILE A 42 -2.43 3.68 1.42
N GLU A 43 -2.71 4.81 0.76
CA GLU A 43 -3.69 4.90 -0.31
C GLU A 43 -3.27 4.09 -1.54
N GLU A 44 -1.98 4.06 -1.88
CA GLU A 44 -1.48 3.21 -2.96
C GLU A 44 -1.61 1.72 -2.60
N ALA A 45 -1.43 1.37 -1.32
CA ALA A 45 -1.71 0.02 -0.83
C ALA A 45 -3.20 -0.32 -0.99
N ALA A 46 -4.10 0.58 -0.59
CA ALA A 46 -5.54 0.41 -0.75
C ALA A 46 -5.95 0.20 -2.21
N GLU A 47 -5.49 1.08 -3.11
CA GLU A 47 -5.77 0.98 -4.54
C GLU A 47 -5.26 -0.35 -5.13
N LYS A 48 -4.06 -0.77 -4.75
CA LYS A 48 -3.51 -2.06 -5.19
C LYS A 48 -4.31 -3.23 -4.64
N GLY A 49 -4.71 -3.18 -3.38
CA GLY A 49 -5.50 -4.22 -2.72
C GLY A 49 -6.87 -4.41 -3.37
N GLU A 50 -7.57 -3.30 -3.66
CA GLU A 50 -8.85 -3.34 -4.39
C GLU A 50 -8.69 -3.98 -5.78
N ARG A 51 -7.62 -3.63 -6.52
CA ARG A 51 -7.33 -4.26 -7.82
C ARG A 51 -7.06 -5.75 -7.71
N LEU A 52 -6.34 -6.19 -6.68
CA LEU A 52 -6.05 -7.61 -6.43
C LEU A 52 -7.32 -8.38 -6.06
N LEU A 53 -8.18 -7.81 -5.22
CA LEU A 53 -9.47 -8.39 -4.86
C LEU A 53 -10.41 -8.49 -6.08
N ALA A 54 -10.42 -7.46 -6.94
CA ALA A 54 -11.20 -7.47 -8.17
C ALA A 54 -10.69 -8.49 -9.18
N ALA A 55 -9.37 -8.68 -9.31
CA ALA A 55 -8.76 -9.66 -10.21
C ALA A 55 -8.90 -11.12 -9.72
N ALA A 56 -9.18 -11.33 -8.43
CA ALA A 56 -9.42 -12.64 -7.85
C ALA A 56 -10.89 -13.11 -7.94
N ARG A 57 -11.79 -12.27 -8.48
CA ARG A 57 -13.20 -12.59 -8.77
C ARG A 57 -13.37 -13.03 -10.21
#